data_AF-P0CF67-F1
#
_entry.id   AF-P0CF67-F1
#
_cell.length_a   1.000
_cell.length_b   1.000
_cell.length_c   1.000
_cell.angle_alpha   90.00
_cell.angle_beta   90.00
_cell.angle_gamma   90.00
#
_symmetry.space_group_name_H-M   'P 1'
#
loop_
_entity.id
_entity.type
_entity.pdbx_description
1 polymer ?
#
loop_
_entity_poly.entity_id
_entity_poly.type
_entity_poly.pdbx_seq_one_letter_code
_entity_poly.pdbx_strand_id
1 'polypeptide(L)'
;MTKTVSTSKKPRKQHSPEFRSEALKLAERIGVTAAARELSLYESQLYNWRSKQQNQQTSSERELEMSTEIARLKRQLAERDEELAILQKAATYFAKRLK
;
A
#
# COMPACT_ATOMS: atom_id res chain seq x y z
N MET A 1 -21.99 14.66 -33.84
CA MET A 1 -22.15 15.35 -32.55
C MET A 1 -22.90 14.41 -31.59
N THR A 2 -22.21 13.59 -30.79
CA THR A 2 -22.85 12.75 -29.75
C THR A 2 -22.82 13.51 -28.42
N LYS A 3 -24.00 13.84 -27.88
CA LYS A 3 -24.15 14.51 -26.58
C LYS A 3 -23.99 13.48 -25.46
N THR A 4 -23.02 13.68 -24.57
CA THR A 4 -22.90 12.90 -23.32
C THR A 4 -24.00 13.35 -22.36
N VAL A 5 -24.89 12.43 -21.96
CA VAL A 5 -25.88 12.71 -20.90
C VAL A 5 -25.19 12.54 -19.55
N SER A 6 -24.97 13.67 -18.87
CA SER A 6 -24.49 13.68 -17.48
C SER A 6 -25.56 13.12 -16.55
N THR A 7 -25.43 11.87 -16.11
CA THR A 7 -26.24 11.32 -15.03
C THR A 7 -25.65 11.74 -13.69
N SER A 8 -26.31 12.67 -13.01
CA SER A 8 -26.01 13.03 -11.61
C SER A 8 -26.32 11.82 -10.71
N LYS A 9 -25.28 11.07 -10.29
CA LYS A 9 -25.44 9.99 -9.30
C LYS A 9 -25.68 10.61 -7.92
N LYS A 10 -26.74 10.18 -7.23
CA LYS A 10 -27.02 10.56 -5.84
C LYS A 10 -25.78 10.29 -4.97
N PRO A 11 -25.38 11.20 -4.07
CA PRO A 11 -24.25 10.99 -3.18
C PRO A 11 -24.50 9.75 -2.32
N ARG A 12 -23.53 8.83 -2.28
CA ARG A 12 -23.62 7.64 -1.43
C ARG A 12 -23.46 8.06 0.03
N LYS A 13 -24.27 7.49 0.93
CA LYS A 13 -24.08 7.67 2.38
C LYS A 13 -22.67 7.22 2.75
N GLN A 14 -21.87 8.14 3.28
CA GLN A 14 -20.54 7.84 3.77
C GLN A 14 -20.61 7.67 5.29
N HIS A 15 -20.01 6.60 5.78
CA HIS A 15 -19.80 6.40 7.22
C HIS A 15 -18.39 6.89 7.58
N SER A 16 -18.24 7.52 8.76
CA SER A 16 -16.95 7.92 9.29
C SER A 16 -16.04 6.71 9.51
N PRO A 17 -14.71 6.86 9.46
CA PRO A 17 -13.79 5.76 9.70
C PRO A 17 -13.96 5.16 11.11
N GLU A 18 -14.24 5.98 12.11
CA GLU A 18 -14.49 5.56 13.50
C GLU A 18 -15.72 4.64 13.55
N PHE A 19 -16.83 5.03 12.92
CA PHE A 19 -18.05 4.23 12.87
C PHE A 19 -17.80 2.88 12.18
N ARG A 20 -17.04 2.87 11.07
CA ARG A 20 -16.71 1.61 10.39
C ARG A 20 -15.89 0.70 11.29
N SER A 21 -14.95 1.26 12.05
CA SER A 21 -14.11 0.50 12.98
C SER A 21 -14.94 -0.11 14.12
N GLU A 22 -15.86 0.67 14.70
CA GLU A 22 -16.76 0.20 15.76
C GLU A 22 -17.75 -0.84 15.24
N ALA A 23 -18.30 -0.64 14.05
CA ALA A 23 -19.19 -1.60 13.41
C ALA A 23 -18.50 -2.95 13.13
N LEU A 24 -17.21 -2.92 12.76
CA LEU A 24 -16.42 -4.13 12.56
C LEU A 24 -16.09 -4.82 13.89
N LYS A 25 -15.72 -4.07 14.94
CA LYS A 25 -15.55 -4.61 16.30
C LYS A 25 -16.84 -5.24 16.81
N LEU A 26 -18.00 -4.61 16.57
CA LEU A 26 -19.29 -5.18 16.94
C LEU A 26 -19.54 -6.50 16.18
N ALA A 27 -19.31 -6.50 14.86
CA ALA A 27 -19.46 -7.68 14.02
C ALA A 27 -18.53 -8.84 14.41
N GLU A 28 -17.38 -8.57 15.02
CA GLU A 28 -16.49 -9.59 15.58
C GLU A 28 -17.06 -10.23 16.86
N ARG A 29 -17.75 -9.46 17.71
CA ARG A 29 -18.31 -9.97 18.97
C ARG A 29 -19.63 -10.75 18.79
N ILE A 30 -20.55 -10.22 17.99
CA ILE A 30 -21.92 -10.76 17.86
C ILE A 30 -22.20 -11.40 16.50
N GLY A 31 -21.25 -11.32 15.57
CA GLY A 31 -21.42 -11.76 14.18
C GLY A 31 -21.92 -10.66 13.25
N VAL A 32 -21.61 -10.81 11.96
CA VAL A 32 -21.90 -9.82 10.90
C VAL A 32 -23.40 -9.56 10.76
N THR A 33 -24.20 -10.62 10.73
CA THR A 33 -25.66 -10.52 10.56
C THR A 33 -26.32 -9.78 11.72
N ALA A 34 -25.92 -10.05 12.97
CA ALA A 34 -26.48 -9.39 14.14
C ALA A 34 -26.07 -7.90 14.19
N ALA A 35 -24.79 -7.61 13.96
CA ALA A 35 -24.29 -6.23 13.92
C ALA A 35 -24.91 -5.40 12.79
N ALA A 36 -25.14 -6.00 11.62
CA ALA A 36 -25.81 -5.33 10.51
C ALA A 36 -27.24 -4.91 10.87
N ARG A 37 -27.99 -5.80 11.55
CA ARG A 37 -29.36 -5.49 12.02
C ARG A 37 -29.36 -4.39 13.07
N GLU A 38 -28.48 -4.47 14.07
CA GLU A 38 -28.39 -3.49 15.16
C GLU A 38 -28.01 -2.09 14.65
N LEU A 39 -27.08 -2.01 13.70
CA LEU A 39 -26.61 -0.74 13.12
C LEU A 39 -27.42 -0.27 11.91
N SER A 40 -28.47 -1.00 11.53
CA SER A 40 -29.27 -0.73 10.31
C SER A 40 -28.41 -0.60 9.05
N LEU A 41 -27.42 -1.49 8.91
CA LEU A 41 -26.52 -1.60 7.76
C LEU A 41 -26.87 -2.84 6.94
N TYR A 42 -26.45 -2.86 5.68
CA TYR A 42 -26.44 -4.10 4.91
C TYR A 42 -25.24 -4.97 5.32
N GLU A 43 -25.43 -6.28 5.45
CA GLU A 43 -24.35 -7.22 5.75
C GLU A 43 -23.18 -7.10 4.76
N SER A 44 -23.49 -6.83 3.48
CA SER A 44 -22.50 -6.58 2.43
C SER A 44 -21.60 -5.37 2.72
N GLN A 45 -22.07 -4.35 3.43
CA GLN A 45 -21.24 -3.21 3.82
C GLN A 45 -20.16 -3.65 4.81
N LEU A 46 -20.52 -4.45 5.81
CA LEU A 46 -19.58 -4.97 6.80
C LEU A 46 -18.55 -5.90 6.16
N TYR A 47 -18.97 -6.81 5.27
CA TYR A 47 -18.03 -7.65 4.50
C TYR A 47 -17.07 -6.81 3.66
N ASN A 48 -17.60 -5.79 2.95
CA ASN A 48 -16.78 -4.88 2.15
C ASN A 48 -15.78 -4.10 3.00
N TRP A 49 -16.17 -3.63 4.20
CA TRP A 49 -15.26 -2.93 5.09
C TRP A 49 -14.20 -3.86 5.67
N ARG A 50 -14.56 -5.09 6.06
CA ARG A 50 -13.60 -6.11 6.51
C ARG A 50 -12.56 -6.42 5.44
N SER A 51 -13.00 -6.68 4.20
CA SER A 51 -12.10 -6.92 3.07
C SER A 51 -11.17 -5.73 2.80
N LYS A 52 -11.70 -4.49 2.88
CA LYS A 52 -10.87 -3.29 2.74
C LYS A 52 -9.82 -3.16 3.84
N GLN A 53 -10.17 -3.43 5.10
CA GLN A 53 -9.19 -3.39 6.19
C GLN A 53 -8.09 -4.43 5.99
N GLN A 54 -8.45 -5.66 5.63
CA GLN A 54 -7.49 -6.72 5.36
C GLN A 54 -6.54 -6.35 4.21
N ASN A 55 -7.09 -5.85 3.09
CA ASN A 55 -6.28 -5.42 1.95
C ASN A 55 -5.34 -4.25 2.31
N GLN A 56 -5.77 -3.32 3.17
CA GLN A 56 -4.91 -2.23 3.64
C GLN A 56 -3.75 -2.74 4.50
N GLN A 57 -4.02 -3.69 5.40
CA GLN A 57 -2.99 -4.32 6.23
C GLN A 57 -1.96 -5.05 5.35
N THR A 58 -2.42 -5.88 4.41
CA THR A 58 -1.53 -6.61 3.50
C THR A 58 -0.74 -5.67 2.57
N SER A 59 -1.35 -4.57 2.09
CA SER A 59 -0.63 -3.56 1.29
C SER A 59 0.46 -2.89 2.12
N SER A 60 0.14 -2.51 3.36
CA SER A 60 1.10 -1.87 4.26
C SER A 60 2.29 -2.76 4.59
N GLU A 61 2.06 -4.06 4.79
CA GLU A 61 3.13 -5.03 5.04
C GLU A 61 4.04 -5.19 3.81
N ARG A 62 3.45 -5.36 2.62
CA ARG A 62 4.20 -5.43 1.36
C ARG A 62 5.00 -4.15 1.09
N GLU A 63 4.43 -2.98 1.37
CA GLU A 63 5.10 -1.70 1.22
C GLU A 63 6.31 -1.58 2.17
N LEU A 64 6.17 -2.07 3.41
CA LEU A 64 7.26 -2.13 4.37
C LEU A 64 8.38 -3.05 3.87
N GLU A 65 8.06 -4.28 3.46
CA GLU A 65 9.02 -5.23 2.88
C GLU A 65 9.73 -4.67 1.64
N MET A 66 8.99 -3.98 0.76
CA MET A 66 9.58 -3.33 -0.41
C MET A 66 10.51 -2.19 -0.01
N SER A 67 10.18 -1.41 1.03
CA SER A 67 11.02 -0.32 1.52
C SER A 67 12.34 -0.82 2.12
N THR A 68 12.32 -1.94 2.85
CA THR A 68 13.52 -2.54 3.42
C THR A 68 14.42 -3.11 2.32
N GLU A 69 13.84 -3.76 1.30
CA GLU A 69 14.61 -4.26 0.17
C GLU A 69 15.19 -3.14 -0.68
N ILE A 70 14.44 -2.05 -0.93
CA ILE A 70 14.98 -0.87 -1.62
C ILE A 70 16.17 -0.28 -0.86
N ALA A 71 16.10 -0.19 0.48
CA ALA A 71 17.20 0.31 1.28
C ALA A 71 18.43 -0.61 1.18
N ARG A 72 18.23 -1.94 1.24
CA ARG A 72 19.29 -2.94 1.06
C ARG A 72 19.95 -2.81 -0.31
N LEU A 73 19.16 -2.76 -1.38
CA LEU A 73 19.65 -2.63 -2.75
C LEU A 73 20.42 -1.32 -2.97
N LYS A 74 19.94 -0.19 -2.45
CA LYS A 74 20.66 1.09 -2.53
C LYS A 74 22.03 1.03 -1.85
N ARG A 75 22.13 0.36 -0.70
CA ARG A 75 23.41 0.14 -0.03
C ARG A 75 24.36 -0.70 -0.87
N GLN A 76 23.86 -1.82 -1.43
CA GLN A 76 24.67 -2.67 -2.30
C GLN A 76 25.11 -1.93 -3.57
N LEU A 77 24.26 -1.11 -4.17
CA LEU A 77 24.63 -0.28 -5.32
C LEU A 77 25.73 0.71 -4.95
N ALA A 78 25.62 1.41 -3.81
CA ALA A 78 26.66 2.33 -3.35
C ALA A 78 28.01 1.62 -3.13
N GLU A 79 28.02 0.45 -2.49
CA GLU A 79 29.24 -0.35 -2.30
C GLU A 79 29.88 -0.75 -3.65
N ARG A 80 29.06 -1.19 -4.63
CA ARG A 80 29.57 -1.52 -5.97
C ARG A 80 30.07 -0.29 -6.72
N ASP A 81 29.42 0.86 -6.60
CA ASP A 81 29.85 2.10 -7.24
C ASP A 81 31.20 2.58 -6.67
N GLU A 82 31.42 2.42 -5.36
CA GLU A 82 32.71 2.67 -4.72
C GLU A 82 33.81 1.72 -5.24
N GLU A 83 33.52 0.42 -5.31
CA GLU A 83 34.44 -0.57 -5.89
C GLU A 83 34.81 -0.23 -7.35
N LEU A 84 33.81 0.11 -8.17
CA LEU A 84 34.02 0.53 -9.55
C LEU A 84 34.88 1.80 -9.66
N ALA A 85 34.63 2.79 -8.80
CA ALA A 85 35.42 4.02 -8.76
C ALA A 85 36.90 3.74 -8.40
N ILE A 86 37.15 2.83 -7.45
CA ILE A 86 38.51 2.40 -7.08
C ILE A 86 39.18 1.69 -8.26
N LEU A 87 38.50 0.76 -8.92
CA LEU A 87 39.04 0.02 -10.07
C LEU A 87 39.35 0.95 -11.24
N GLN A 88 38.48 1.92 -11.53
CA GLN A 88 38.72 2.90 -12.58
C GLN A 88 39.93 3.80 -12.27
N LYS A 89 40.09 4.20 -11.01
CA LYS A 89 41.26 4.97 -10.55
C LYS A 89 42.55 4.14 -10.70
N ALA A 90 42.52 2.87 -10.32
CA ALA A 90 43.65 1.96 -10.49
C ALA A 90 44.02 1.76 -11.96
N ALA A 91 43.05 1.48 -12.83
CA ALA A 91 43.25 1.33 -14.27
C ALA A 91 43.88 2.59 -14.88
N THR A 92 43.40 3.78 -14.49
CA THR A 92 43.97 5.06 -14.93
C THR A 92 45.42 5.24 -14.48
N TYR A 93 45.75 4.86 -13.24
CA TYR A 93 47.11 4.93 -12.71
C TYR A 93 48.08 4.00 -13.45
N PHE A 94 47.67 2.76 -13.72
CA PHE A 94 48.49 1.80 -14.48
C PHE A 94 48.65 2.23 -15.94
N ALA A 95 47.59 2.72 -16.60
CA ALA A 95 47.66 3.23 -17.96
C ALA A 95 48.64 4.41 -18.12
N LYS A 96 48.77 5.27 -17.10
CA LYS A 96 49.74 6.38 -17.08
C LYS A 96 51.20 5.93 -16.94
N ARG A 97 51.46 4.75 -16.36
CA ARG A 97 52.80 4.19 -16.15
C ARG A 97 53.27 3.24 -17.26
N LEU A 98 52.40 2.86 -18.20
CA LEU A 98 52.74 2.00 -19.33
C LEU A 98 53.38 2.78 -20.51
N LYS A 99 53.73 4.06 -20.29
CA LYS A 99 54.49 4.90 -21.24
C LYS A 99 55.90 5.12 -20.70
#